data_AF-A0A1N6ZN02-F1
#
_entry.id   AF-A0A1N6ZN02-F1
#
_cell.length_a   1.000
_cell.length_b   1.000
_cell.length_c   1.000
_cell.angle_alpha   90.00
_cell.angle_beta   90.00
_cell.angle_gamma   90.00
#
_symmetry.space_group_name_H-M   'P 1'
#
loop_
_entity.id
_entity.type
_entity.pdbx_description
1 polymer ?
#
loop_
_entity_poly.entity_id
_entity_poly.type
_entity_poly.pdbx_seq_one_letter_code
_entity_poly.pdbx_strand_id
1 'polypeptide(L)'
;MPPPGQPRPGPQHPPPAPPGAVPARPLRQPAGRAEPRPRHWLILGSFLLLVLLPSLLWAAYLWLRAEDQYVSTVGFSVRKEESTPAIDLLGGLAPLAGSGGSALDTDILYEYIRSQDMVERIDATLDLRARFSRAWPHDFVFAFDPDDHVEDLTDYWQRQVKVLYD
;
A
#
# COMPACT_ATOMS: atom_id res chain seq x y z
N MET A 1 62.21 -75.20 29.13
CA MET A 1 60.98 -76.01 28.96
C MET A 1 59.78 -75.08 28.96
N PRO A 2 59.10 -74.86 27.82
CA PRO A 2 57.88 -74.04 27.77
C PRO A 2 56.62 -74.87 28.15
N PRO A 3 55.62 -74.27 28.82
CA PRO A 3 54.36 -74.93 29.17
C PRO A 3 53.39 -75.06 27.98
N PRO A 4 52.48 -76.07 27.98
CA PRO A 4 51.60 -76.39 26.86
C PRO A 4 50.45 -75.39 26.65
N GLY A 5 50.13 -75.15 25.38
CA GLY A 5 49.12 -74.17 24.93
C GLY A 5 47.68 -74.56 25.27
N GLN A 6 46.88 -73.56 25.66
CA GLN A 6 45.45 -73.71 25.89
C GLN A 6 44.66 -73.70 24.56
N PRO A 7 43.61 -74.54 24.42
CA PRO A 7 42.81 -74.63 23.20
C PRO A 7 41.88 -73.42 23.02
N ARG A 8 41.77 -72.93 21.77
CA ARG A 8 40.88 -71.82 21.37
C ARG A 8 39.41 -72.28 21.37
N PRO A 9 38.46 -71.50 21.93
CA PRO A 9 37.03 -71.81 21.82
C PRO A 9 36.53 -71.61 20.38
N GLY A 10 35.80 -72.60 19.86
CA GLY A 10 35.19 -72.57 18.52
C GLY A 10 34.00 -71.59 18.42
N PRO A 11 33.59 -71.22 17.20
CA PRO A 11 32.55 -70.22 16.98
C PRO A 11 31.18 -70.72 17.48
N GLN A 12 30.59 -69.97 18.42
CA GLN A 12 29.24 -70.20 18.92
C GLN A 12 28.23 -69.65 17.91
N HIS A 13 27.39 -70.51 17.33
CA HIS A 13 26.24 -70.06 16.54
C HIS A 13 25.13 -69.56 17.48
N PRO A 14 24.56 -68.36 17.24
CA PRO A 14 23.40 -67.90 18.00
C PRO A 14 22.15 -68.75 17.69
N PRO A 15 21.25 -68.96 18.66
CA PRO A 15 20.03 -69.75 18.46
C PRO A 15 19.07 -69.07 17.46
N PRO A 16 18.25 -69.85 16.73
CA PRO A 16 17.29 -69.30 15.77
C PRO A 16 16.19 -68.49 16.47
N ALA A 17 15.87 -67.32 15.93
CA ALA A 17 14.85 -66.42 16.46
C ALA A 17 13.43 -67.02 16.33
N PRO A 18 12.52 -66.77 17.29
CA PRO A 18 11.16 -67.32 17.25
C PRO A 18 10.35 -66.77 16.07
N PRO A 19 9.56 -67.62 15.37
CA PRO A 19 8.74 -67.19 14.24
C PRO A 19 7.56 -66.35 14.74
N GLY A 20 7.54 -65.06 14.38
CA GLY A 20 6.43 -64.15 14.70
C GLY A 20 6.81 -62.76 15.22
N ALA A 21 8.11 -62.47 15.37
CA ALA A 21 8.54 -61.12 15.74
C ALA A 21 8.30 -60.13 14.59
N VAL A 22 7.18 -59.42 14.63
CA VAL A 22 6.97 -58.20 13.82
C VAL A 22 8.06 -57.19 14.20
N PRO A 23 8.85 -56.67 13.23
CA PRO A 23 9.89 -55.71 13.55
C PRO A 23 9.22 -54.46 14.16
N ALA A 24 9.58 -54.14 15.40
CA ALA A 24 9.12 -52.93 16.07
C ALA A 24 9.52 -51.73 15.20
N ARG A 25 8.54 -51.06 14.59
CA ARG A 25 8.79 -49.83 13.84
C ARG A 25 9.36 -48.80 14.82
N PRO A 26 10.56 -48.25 14.56
CA PRO A 26 11.14 -47.27 15.46
C PRO A 26 10.20 -46.07 15.51
N LEU A 27 9.68 -45.77 16.70
CA LEU A 27 8.91 -44.57 16.95
C LEU A 27 9.80 -43.37 16.61
N ARG A 28 9.39 -42.56 15.63
CA ARG A 28 10.13 -41.37 15.21
C ARG A 28 10.17 -40.42 16.40
N GLN A 29 11.35 -40.21 16.97
CA GLN A 29 11.51 -39.32 18.12
C GLN A 29 10.99 -37.92 17.75
N PRO A 30 10.19 -37.27 18.63
CA PRO A 30 9.70 -35.93 18.37
C PRO A 30 10.88 -34.98 18.13
N ALA A 31 10.75 -34.09 17.16
CA ALA A 31 11.79 -33.14 16.81
C ALA A 31 12.23 -32.36 18.06
N GLY A 32 13.55 -32.34 18.34
CA GLY A 32 14.12 -31.61 19.45
C GLY A 32 13.85 -30.10 19.38
N ARG A 33 13.95 -29.41 20.51
CA ARG A 33 13.75 -27.94 20.58
C ARG A 33 14.70 -27.25 19.60
N ALA A 34 14.14 -26.40 18.74
CA ALA A 34 14.90 -25.68 17.73
C ALA A 34 15.83 -24.65 18.40
N GLU A 35 17.14 -24.82 18.23
CA GLU A 35 18.13 -23.88 18.75
C GLU A 35 18.28 -22.68 17.79
N PRO A 36 18.28 -21.44 18.30
CA PRO A 36 18.40 -20.26 17.47
C PRO A 36 19.81 -20.17 16.87
N ARG A 37 19.93 -20.51 15.58
CA ARG A 37 21.17 -20.33 14.79
C ARG A 37 21.43 -18.84 14.49
N PRO A 38 22.69 -18.43 14.27
CA PRO A 38 23.06 -17.02 14.00
C PRO A 38 22.30 -16.41 12.81
N ARG A 39 21.93 -17.23 11.81
CA ARG A 39 21.09 -16.80 10.68
C ARG A 39 19.71 -16.27 11.10
N HIS A 40 19.10 -16.80 12.17
CA HIS A 40 17.80 -16.32 12.64
C HIS A 40 17.91 -14.95 13.30
N TRP A 41 19.02 -14.69 14.00
CA TRP A 41 19.32 -13.37 14.56
C TRP A 41 19.57 -12.33 13.47
N LEU A 42 20.25 -12.72 12.38
CA LEU A 42 20.41 -11.84 11.22
C LEU A 42 19.06 -11.54 10.55
N ILE A 43 18.21 -12.55 10.36
CA ILE A 43 16.85 -12.36 9.81
C ILE A 43 16.03 -11.46 10.74
N LEU A 44 16.06 -11.71 12.06
CA LEU A 44 15.36 -10.89 13.04
C LEU A 44 15.87 -9.45 13.02
N GLY A 45 17.19 -9.25 13.01
CA GLY A 45 17.80 -7.93 12.90
C GLY A 45 17.38 -7.20 11.62
N SER A 46 17.37 -7.89 10.47
CA SER A 46 16.89 -7.32 9.22
C SER A 46 15.40 -6.98 9.26
N PHE A 47 14.58 -7.80 9.89
CA PHE A 47 13.15 -7.53 10.05
C PHE A 47 12.91 -6.30 10.94
N LEU A 48 13.62 -6.21 12.07
CA LEU A 48 13.54 -5.06 12.97
C LEU A 48 13.97 -3.77 12.25
N LEU A 49 15.05 -3.85 11.46
CA LEU A 49 15.62 -2.68 10.78
C LEU A 49 14.80 -2.24 9.55
N LEU A 50 14.35 -3.17 8.72
CA LEU A 50 13.72 -2.86 7.42
C LEU A 50 12.19 -2.78 7.50
N VAL A 51 11.59 -3.30 8.56
CA VAL A 51 10.12 -3.29 8.74
C VAL A 51 9.76 -2.48 9.96
N LEU A 52 10.15 -2.93 11.17
CA LEU A 52 9.68 -2.27 12.39
C LEU A 52 10.20 -0.85 12.54
N LEU A 53 11.48 -0.60 12.25
CA LEU A 53 12.07 0.71 12.39
C LEU A 53 11.39 1.76 11.49
N PRO A 54 11.27 1.59 10.15
CA PRO A 54 10.55 2.55 9.32
C PRO A 54 9.06 2.66 9.69
N SER A 55 8.39 1.57 10.07
CA SER A 55 6.99 1.64 10.53
C SER A 55 6.84 2.44 11.81
N LEU A 56 7.74 2.27 12.78
CA LEU A 56 7.68 2.97 14.06
C LEU A 56 8.09 4.44 13.92
N LEU A 57 9.03 4.76 13.02
CA LEU A 57 9.33 6.14 12.65
C LEU A 57 8.11 6.84 12.07
N TRP A 58 7.41 6.19 11.13
CA TRP A 58 6.16 6.74 10.58
C TRP A 58 5.07 6.88 11.63
N ALA A 59 4.86 5.88 12.48
CA ALA A 59 3.89 5.95 13.56
C ALA A 59 4.20 7.10 14.54
N ALA A 60 5.47 7.26 14.92
CA ALA A 60 5.90 8.37 15.78
C ALA A 60 5.69 9.73 15.10
N TYR A 61 5.99 9.85 13.81
CA TYR A 61 5.72 11.08 13.05
C TYR A 61 4.23 11.42 13.04
N LEU A 62 3.38 10.46 12.63
CA LEU A 62 1.94 10.66 12.54
C LEU A 62 1.30 10.99 13.89
N TRP A 63 1.86 10.50 14.98
CA TRP A 63 1.33 10.75 16.32
C TRP A 63 1.82 12.07 16.93
N LEU A 64 3.08 12.44 16.70
CA LEU A 64 3.73 13.53 17.42
C LEU A 64 3.87 14.83 16.60
N ARG A 65 3.73 14.75 15.28
CA ARG A 65 4.01 15.87 14.36
C ARG A 65 2.90 16.13 13.35
N ALA A 66 2.27 15.09 12.81
CA ALA A 66 1.24 15.28 11.79
C ALA A 66 -0.01 15.92 12.37
N GLU A 67 -0.60 16.86 11.65
CA GLU A 67 -1.86 17.48 12.01
C GLU A 67 -3.06 16.69 11.45
N ASP A 68 -4.19 16.79 12.15
CA ASP A 68 -5.42 16.13 11.74
C ASP A 68 -5.97 16.74 10.45
N GLN A 69 -6.25 15.90 9.45
CA GLN A 69 -6.85 16.32 8.18
C GLN A 69 -8.33 15.97 8.14
N TYR A 70 -9.15 16.97 7.79
CA TYR A 70 -10.60 16.83 7.70
C TYR A 70 -11.07 16.98 6.25
N VAL A 71 -11.98 16.11 5.81
CA VAL A 71 -12.50 16.09 4.43
C VAL A 71 -13.96 16.51 4.41
N SER A 72 -14.31 17.39 3.47
CA SER A 72 -15.69 17.76 3.17
C SER A 72 -16.03 17.35 1.74
N THR A 73 -17.21 16.76 1.54
CA THR A 73 -17.66 16.29 0.23
C THR A 73 -18.87 17.09 -0.25
N VAL A 74 -18.84 17.52 -1.51
CA VAL A 74 -19.93 18.21 -2.18
C VAL A 74 -20.19 17.57 -3.55
N GLY A 75 -21.43 17.63 -4.04
CA GLY A 75 -21.82 17.04 -5.33
C GLY A 75 -22.79 17.95 -6.09
N PHE A 76 -22.63 18.00 -7.40
CA PHE A 76 -23.46 18.78 -8.32
C PHE A 76 -23.76 17.96 -9.59
N SER A 77 -24.88 18.25 -10.26
CA SER A 77 -25.25 17.62 -11.53
C SER A 77 -25.06 18.63 -12.65
N VAL A 78 -24.24 18.28 -13.64
CA VAL A 78 -24.04 19.10 -14.85
C VAL A 78 -25.08 18.68 -15.88
N ARG A 79 -25.84 19.66 -16.39
CA ARG A 79 -26.80 19.47 -17.48
C ARG A 79 -26.55 20.53 -18.53
N LYS A 80 -26.38 20.09 -19.76
CA LYS A 80 -26.30 20.99 -20.91
C LYS A 80 -27.69 21.53 -21.23
N GLU A 81 -27.78 22.82 -21.50
CA GLU A 81 -28.95 23.39 -22.18
C GLU A 81 -28.85 23.03 -23.66
N GLU A 82 -29.58 22.01 -24.10
CA GLU A 82 -29.73 21.70 -25.53
C GLU A 82 -30.49 22.87 -26.18
N SER A 83 -29.76 23.80 -26.79
CA SER A 83 -30.36 24.74 -27.73
C SER A 83 -30.73 23.93 -28.97
N THR A 84 -31.95 23.41 -29.04
CA THR A 84 -32.45 22.75 -30.24
C THR A 84 -32.36 23.73 -31.41
N PRO A 85 -31.47 23.54 -32.38
CA PRO A 85 -31.45 24.39 -33.56
C PRO A 85 -32.80 24.19 -34.26
N ALA A 86 -33.49 25.26 -34.65
CA ALA A 86 -34.80 25.18 -35.32
C ALA A 86 -34.80 24.33 -36.62
N ILE A 87 -33.63 23.90 -37.08
CA ILE A 87 -33.39 23.00 -38.22
C ILE A 87 -33.71 21.52 -37.90
N ASP A 88 -33.75 21.13 -36.63
CA ASP A 88 -33.99 19.73 -36.21
C ASP A 88 -35.42 19.25 -36.46
N LEU A 89 -36.35 20.19 -36.62
CA LEU A 89 -37.75 19.93 -36.98
C LEU A 89 -37.93 19.43 -38.44
N LEU A 90 -36.91 19.57 -39.30
CA LEU A 90 -36.97 19.13 -40.70
C LEU A 90 -36.17 17.86 -40.99
N GLY A 91 -35.39 17.35 -40.02
CA GLY A 91 -34.45 16.25 -40.26
C GLY A 91 -34.38 15.28 -39.08
N GLY A 92 -35.47 14.56 -38.81
CA GLY A 92 -35.66 13.58 -37.71
C GLY A 92 -34.69 12.37 -37.66
N LEU A 93 -33.47 12.54 -38.15
CA LEU A 93 -32.34 11.62 -38.08
C LEU A 93 -31.27 12.08 -37.09
N ALA A 94 -31.35 13.30 -36.54
CA ALA A 94 -30.40 13.81 -35.55
C ALA A 94 -30.24 12.94 -34.28
N PRO A 95 -31.27 12.24 -33.75
CA PRO A 95 -31.10 11.32 -32.63
C PRO A 95 -30.14 10.15 -32.92
N LEU A 96 -29.88 9.84 -34.20
CA LEU A 96 -28.95 8.78 -34.62
C LEU A 96 -27.49 9.27 -34.70
N ALA A 97 -27.25 10.59 -34.64
CA ALA A 97 -25.92 11.19 -34.79
C ALA A 97 -25.11 11.29 -33.47
N GLY A 98 -25.64 10.74 -32.37
CA GLY A 98 -24.89 10.55 -31.13
C GLY A 98 -24.99 11.74 -30.18
N SER A 99 -25.65 11.50 -29.04
CA SER A 99 -25.75 12.37 -27.88
C SER A 99 -24.43 12.46 -27.09
N GLY A 100 -23.34 12.92 -27.74
CA GLY A 100 -22.00 12.97 -27.16
C GLY A 100 -21.62 14.27 -26.43
N GLY A 101 -22.57 15.19 -26.20
CA GLY A 101 -22.28 16.56 -25.78
C GLY A 101 -22.03 16.75 -24.28
N SER A 102 -22.75 16.05 -23.39
CA SER A 102 -22.67 16.28 -21.94
C SER A 102 -21.41 15.72 -21.28
N ALA A 103 -20.78 14.71 -21.89
CA ALA A 103 -19.51 14.16 -21.42
C ALA A 103 -18.39 15.21 -21.53
N LEU A 104 -18.36 15.98 -22.65
CA LEU A 104 -17.36 17.02 -22.89
C LEU A 104 -17.44 18.16 -21.86
N ASP A 105 -18.64 18.59 -21.48
CA ASP A 105 -18.81 19.68 -20.51
C ASP A 105 -18.32 19.26 -19.10
N THR A 106 -18.52 17.99 -18.72
CA THR A 106 -18.01 17.42 -17.47
C THR A 106 -16.49 17.29 -17.48
N ASP A 107 -15.91 16.85 -18.60
CA ASP A 107 -14.44 16.75 -18.77
C ASP A 107 -13.77 18.13 -18.67
N ILE A 108 -14.35 19.16 -19.30
CA ILE A 108 -13.85 20.54 -19.21
C ILE A 108 -13.85 21.02 -17.76
N LEU A 109 -14.93 20.74 -17.01
CA LEU A 109 -15.03 21.16 -15.62
C LEU A 109 -14.02 20.42 -14.73
N TYR A 110 -13.83 19.12 -14.97
CA TYR A 110 -12.83 18.32 -14.27
C TYR A 110 -11.42 18.89 -14.46
N GLU A 111 -11.03 19.19 -15.69
CA GLU A 111 -9.72 19.80 -16.00
C GLU A 111 -9.62 21.22 -15.40
N TYR A 112 -10.68 22.02 -15.49
CA TYR A 112 -10.68 23.37 -14.94
C TYR A 112 -10.51 23.41 -13.42
N ILE A 113 -11.20 22.53 -12.67
CA ILE A 113 -11.06 22.45 -11.20
C ILE A 113 -9.62 22.13 -10.77
N ARG A 114 -8.87 21.40 -11.61
CA ARG A 114 -7.48 20.99 -11.34
C ARG A 114 -6.43 21.94 -11.94
N SER A 115 -6.86 22.92 -12.72
CA SER A 115 -5.98 23.87 -13.41
C SER A 115 -5.34 24.87 -12.44
N GLN A 116 -4.13 25.33 -12.79
CA GLN A 116 -3.44 26.39 -12.06
C GLN A 116 -4.26 27.68 -12.00
N ASP A 117 -4.91 28.07 -13.10
CA ASP A 117 -5.80 29.25 -13.14
C ASP A 117 -6.89 29.21 -12.07
N MET A 118 -7.49 28.04 -11.82
CA MET A 118 -8.47 27.89 -10.74
C MET A 118 -7.82 28.03 -9.37
N VAL A 119 -6.66 27.40 -9.16
CA VAL A 119 -5.93 27.45 -7.88
C VAL A 119 -5.55 28.90 -7.55
N GLU A 120 -5.02 29.65 -8.51
CA GLU A 120 -4.68 31.08 -8.34
C GLU A 120 -5.89 31.93 -7.98
N ARG A 121 -7.04 31.72 -8.65
CA ARG A 121 -8.28 32.45 -8.35
C ARG A 121 -8.79 32.15 -6.94
N ILE A 122 -8.73 30.89 -6.52
CA ILE A 122 -9.16 30.49 -5.17
C ILE A 122 -8.18 31.01 -4.12
N ASP A 123 -6.86 30.93 -4.38
CA ASP A 123 -5.83 31.46 -3.49
C ASP A 123 -6.00 32.96 -3.27
N ALA A 124 -6.23 33.74 -4.33
CA ALA A 124 -6.49 35.17 -4.23
C ALA A 124 -7.75 35.52 -3.40
N THR A 125 -8.71 34.59 -3.30
CA THR A 125 -9.99 34.82 -2.61
C THR A 125 -9.99 34.30 -1.18
N LEU A 126 -9.35 33.15 -0.94
CA LEU A 126 -9.40 32.42 0.33
C LEU A 126 -8.07 32.38 1.07
N ASP A 127 -6.98 32.79 0.44
CA ASP A 127 -5.61 32.63 0.91
C ASP A 127 -5.30 31.16 1.21
N LEU A 128 -5.24 30.36 0.14
CA LEU A 128 -4.97 28.92 0.23
C LEU A 128 -3.57 28.68 0.79
N ARG A 129 -2.60 29.48 0.36
CA ARG A 129 -1.22 29.42 0.86
C ARG A 129 -1.18 29.47 2.38
N ALA A 130 -1.75 30.51 3.01
CA ALA A 130 -1.74 30.62 4.47
C ALA A 130 -2.53 29.51 5.18
N ARG A 131 -3.58 28.97 4.55
CA ARG A 131 -4.37 27.87 5.14
C ARG A 131 -3.63 26.55 5.10
N PHE A 132 -3.04 26.19 3.95
CA PHE A 132 -2.32 24.94 3.78
C PHE A 132 -0.96 24.94 4.45
N SER A 133 -0.36 26.11 4.69
CA SER A 133 0.89 26.25 5.42
C SER A 133 0.72 26.36 6.94
N ARG A 134 -0.50 26.27 7.49
CA ARG A 134 -0.76 26.52 8.92
C ARG A 134 0.07 25.64 9.84
N ALA A 135 0.30 24.39 9.46
CA ALA A 135 1.05 23.42 10.24
C ALA A 135 2.56 23.42 9.89
N TRP A 136 2.99 24.21 8.91
CA TRP A 136 4.40 24.33 8.56
C TRP A 136 5.18 25.13 9.61
N PRO A 137 6.41 24.76 9.97
CA PRO A 137 7.19 23.59 9.54
C PRO A 137 7.03 22.37 10.47
N HIS A 138 6.04 22.37 11.37
CA HIS A 138 5.85 21.30 12.34
C HIS A 138 5.48 19.98 11.65
N ASP A 139 4.50 20.03 10.75
CA ASP A 139 4.08 18.95 9.85
C ASP A 139 4.71 19.14 8.46
N PHE A 140 6.02 18.94 8.35
CA PHE A 140 6.77 19.19 7.12
C PHE A 140 6.49 18.19 5.99
N VAL A 141 5.81 17.06 6.27
CA VAL A 141 5.47 16.07 5.25
C VAL A 141 4.10 16.33 4.63
N PHE A 142 3.12 16.81 5.39
CA PHE A 142 1.77 17.01 4.89
C PHE A 142 1.32 18.47 4.79
N ALA A 143 1.97 19.41 5.47
CA ALA A 143 1.70 20.84 5.29
C ALA A 143 2.39 21.37 4.03
N PHE A 144 1.85 22.47 3.49
CA PHE A 144 2.45 23.18 2.37
C PHE A 144 3.56 24.13 2.87
N ASP A 145 4.69 24.19 2.15
CA ASP A 145 5.73 25.18 2.43
C ASP A 145 5.30 26.56 1.89
N PRO A 146 5.14 27.59 2.75
CA PRO A 146 4.70 28.91 2.31
C PRO A 146 5.69 29.62 1.39
N ASP A 147 6.94 29.17 1.28
CA ASP A 147 7.96 29.75 0.41
C ASP A 147 7.98 29.14 -1.01
N ASP A 148 7.22 28.05 -1.26
CA ASP A 148 7.15 27.35 -2.56
C ASP A 148 6.41 28.16 -3.65
N HIS A 149 6.57 27.80 -4.92
CA HIS A 149 5.95 28.53 -6.03
C HIS A 149 4.46 28.20 -6.21
N VAL A 150 3.83 28.82 -7.21
CA VAL A 150 2.39 28.60 -7.50
C VAL A 150 2.15 27.24 -8.15
N GLU A 151 3.12 26.73 -8.88
CA GLU A 151 3.12 25.40 -9.47
C GLU A 151 3.08 24.33 -8.36
N ASP A 152 3.87 24.51 -7.30
CA ASP A 152 3.89 23.62 -6.14
C ASP A 152 2.58 23.68 -5.35
N LEU A 153 1.97 24.87 -5.24
CA LEU A 153 0.64 25.03 -4.65
C LEU A 153 -0.42 24.29 -5.47
N THR A 154 -0.29 24.31 -6.80
CA THR A 154 -1.19 23.59 -7.71
C THR A 154 -1.02 22.09 -7.55
N ASP A 155 0.21 21.59 -7.45
CA ASP A 155 0.47 20.17 -7.18
C ASP A 155 -0.04 19.75 -5.79
N TYR A 156 0.09 20.62 -4.79
CA TYR A 156 -0.48 20.40 -3.46
C TYR A 156 -2.02 20.32 -3.52
N TRP A 157 -2.65 21.26 -4.23
CA TRP A 157 -4.10 21.26 -4.46
C TRP A 157 -4.60 19.95 -5.07
N GLN A 158 -3.91 19.42 -6.09
CA GLN A 158 -4.29 18.15 -6.72
C GLN A 158 -4.19 16.93 -5.79
N ARG A 159 -3.35 17.01 -4.75
CA ARG A 159 -3.30 15.96 -3.70
C ARG A 159 -4.45 16.09 -2.69
N GLN A 160 -4.89 17.32 -2.41
CA GLN A 160 -5.95 17.61 -1.43
C GLN A 160 -7.37 17.51 -2.02
N VAL A 161 -7.55 17.85 -3.30
CA VAL A 161 -8.85 17.93 -3.96
C VAL A 161 -9.01 16.78 -4.94
N LYS A 162 -9.92 15.85 -4.61
CA LYS A 162 -10.25 14.69 -5.44
C LYS A 162 -11.60 14.91 -6.11
N VAL A 163 -11.62 14.92 -7.43
CA VAL A 163 -12.84 15.05 -8.24
C VAL A 163 -13.20 13.67 -8.77
N LEU A 164 -14.44 13.24 -8.53
CA LEU A 164 -15.02 11.99 -9.02
C LEU A 164 -16.25 12.33 -9.88
N TYR A 165 -16.33 11.76 -11.08
CA TYR A 165 -17.48 11.87 -11.97
C TYR A 165 -17.69 10.55 -12.72
N ASP A 166 -18.92 10.31 -13.15
CA ASP A 166 -19.40 9.15 -13.94
C ASP A 166 -20.35 9.68 -15.03
#